data_AF-A0A5R2MZC6-F1
#
_entry.id   AF-A0A5R2MZC6-F1
#
_cell.length_a   1.000
_cell.length_b   1.000
_cell.length_c   1.000
_cell.angle_alpha   90.00
_cell.angle_beta   90.00
_cell.angle_gamma   90.00
#
_symmetry.space_group_name_H-M   'P 1'
#
loop_
_entity.id
_entity.type
_entity.pdbx_description
1 polymer ?
#
loop_
_entity_poly.entity_id
_entity_poly.type
_entity_poly.pdbx_seq_one_letter_code
_entity_poly.pdbx_strand_id
1 'polypeptide(L)' 'GVPDEHSCEVPKLFVVRKDPALTVETLTAYCRENLTGYKRPRYIEFRAELPKTPVGKILRCALRDQA' A
#
# COMPACT_ATOMS: atom_id res chain seq x y z
N GLY A 1 8.68 -3.01 -5.11
CA GLY A 1 7.65 -1.97 -5.26
C GLY A 1 7.08 -2.12 -6.63
N VAL A 2 6.48 -1.06 -7.15
CA VAL A 2 6.16 -0.98 -8.58
C VAL A 2 7.39 -0.36 -9.27
N PRO A 3 7.86 -0.92 -10.39
CA PRO A 3 8.95 -0.30 -11.16
C PRO A 3 8.50 1.06 -11.70
N ASP A 4 9.31 2.10 -11.51
CA ASP A 4 9.03 3.48 -11.95
C ASP A 4 10.29 4.06 -12.59
N GLU A 5 10.19 4.59 -13.81
CA GLU A 5 11.33 5.11 -14.60
C GLU A 5 12.11 6.21 -13.89
N HIS A 6 11.49 6.96 -12.97
CA HIS A 6 12.15 8.05 -12.27
C HIS A 6 12.70 7.66 -10.90
N SER A 7 12.27 6.55 -10.33
CA SER A 7 12.58 6.21 -8.93
C SER A 7 12.97 4.75 -8.68
N CYS A 8 13.23 3.97 -9.73
CA CYS A 8 13.66 2.57 -9.72
C CYS A 8 12.61 1.62 -9.11
N GLU A 9 12.15 1.88 -7.88
CA GLU A 9 11.01 1.24 -7.23
C GLU A 9 10.21 2.28 -6.42
N VAL A 10 8.91 2.38 -6.68
CA VAL A 10 8.01 3.18 -5.85
C VAL A 10 7.19 2.30 -4.90
N PRO A 11 6.95 2.75 -3.65
CA PRO A 11 6.10 2.01 -2.73
C PRO A 11 4.64 2.04 -3.19
N LYS A 12 4.05 0.85 -3.36
CA LYS A 12 2.61 0.64 -3.50
C LYS A 12 2.04 0.20 -2.15
N LEU A 13 0.99 0.88 -1.72
CA LEU A 13 0.33 0.65 -0.44
C LEU A 13 -0.94 -0.17 -0.67
N PHE A 14 -1.02 -1.34 -0.03
CA PHE A 14 -2.22 -2.16 0.01
C PHE A 14 -2.91 -1.96 1.37
N VAL A 15 -4.16 -1.48 1.35
CA VAL A 15 -4.89 -1.16 2.58
C VAL A 15 -6.19 -1.93 2.63
N VAL A 16 -6.39 -2.69 3.71
CA VAL A 16 -7.69 -3.25 4.06
C VAL A 16 -8.36 -2.30 5.02
N ARG A 17 -9.43 -1.66 4.55
CA ARG A 17 -10.19 -0.71 5.36
C ARG A 17 -11.13 -1.50 6.27
N LYS A 18 -11.06 -1.22 7.57
CA LYS A 18 -12.08 -1.68 8.52
C LYS A 18 -13.32 -0.77 8.45
N ASP A 19 -13.09 0.53 8.23
CA ASP A 19 -14.12 1.54 8.10
C ASP A 19 -14.25 2.02 6.65
N PRO A 20 -15.46 2.05 6.08
CA PRO A 20 -15.69 2.51 4.71
C PRO A 20 -15.44 4.01 4.53
N ALA A 21 -15.43 4.78 5.62
CA ALA A 21 -15.16 6.21 5.62
C ALA A 21 -13.69 6.56 5.34
N LEU A 22 -12.76 5.60 5.40
CA LEU A 22 -11.34 5.86 5.14
C LEU A 22 -11.12 6.10 3.65
N THR A 23 -10.72 7.31 3.24
CA THR A 23 -10.47 7.67 1.84
C THR A 23 -8.99 7.69 1.50
N VAL A 24 -8.68 7.67 0.18
CA VAL A 24 -7.30 7.82 -0.31
C VAL A 24 -6.70 9.15 0.15
N GLU A 25 -7.50 10.22 0.13
CA GLU A 25 -7.07 11.57 0.49
C GLU A 25 -6.62 11.65 1.95
N THR A 26 -7.38 11.09 2.89
CA THR A 26 -7.00 11.04 4.31
C THR A 26 -5.70 10.26 4.50
N LEU A 27 -5.53 9.13 3.82
CA LEU A 27 -4.29 8.35 3.87
C LEU A 27 -3.11 9.09 3.26
N THR A 28 -3.35 9.83 2.18
CA THR A 28 -2.31 10.59 1.49
C THR A 28 -1.89 11.79 2.34
N ALA A 29 -2.83 12.51 2.96
CA ALA A 29 -2.56 13.57 3.92
C ALA A 29 -1.76 13.04 5.12
N TYR A 30 -2.20 11.92 5.71
CA TYR A 30 -1.48 11.27 6.80
C TYR A 30 -0.05 10.86 6.41
N CYS A 31 0.12 10.25 5.24
CA CYS A 31 1.44 9.92 4.69
C CYS A 31 2.26 11.17 4.39
N ARG A 32 1.62 12.28 4.00
CA ARG A 32 2.31 13.55 3.73
C ARG A 32 2.86 14.16 5.01
N GLU A 33 2.12 14.10 6.10
CA GLU A 33 2.53 14.62 7.40
C GLU A 33 3.53 13.72 8.12
N ASN A 34 3.38 12.40 8.03
CA ASN A 34 4.19 11.44 8.80
C ASN A 34 5.37 10.85 8.02
N LEU A 35 5.38 10.90 6.68
CA LEU A 35 6.42 10.30 5.85
C LEU A 35 7.19 11.35 5.03
N THR A 36 8.50 11.13 4.95
CA THR A 36 9.40 11.85 4.05
C THR A 36 9.01 11.64 2.59
N GLY A 37 9.23 12.64 1.74
CA GLY A 37 8.72 12.68 0.35
C GLY A 37 8.96 11.41 -0.48
N TYR A 38 10.11 10.76 -0.31
CA TYR A 38 10.45 9.53 -1.04
C TYR A 38 9.79 8.25 -0.50
N LYS A 39 9.29 8.24 0.75
CA LYS A 39 8.55 7.11 1.32
C LYS A 39 7.05 7.19 1.06
N ARG A 40 6.58 8.28 0.46
CA ARG A 40 5.17 8.47 0.20
C ARG A 40 4.74 7.49 -0.89
N PRO A 41 3.74 6.63 -0.63
CA PRO A 41 3.25 5.71 -1.63
C PRO A 41 2.59 6.50 -2.77
N ARG A 42 3.00 6.21 -4.02
CA ARG A 42 2.36 6.78 -5.22
C ARG A 42 1.07 6.03 -5.58
N TYR A 43 1.01 4.75 -5.24
CA TYR A 43 -0.13 3.89 -5.53
C TYR A 43 -0.76 3.44 -4.21
N ILE A 44 -2.04 3.71 -4.04
CA ILE A 44 -2.83 3.24 -2.89
C ILE A 44 -3.97 2.39 -3.43
N GLU A 45 -3.98 1.11 -3.06
CA GLU A 45 -4.99 0.16 -3.49
C GLU A 45 -5.75 -0.37 -2.27
N PHE A 46 -7.07 -0.19 -2.30
CA PHE A 46 -7.94 -0.71 -1.28
C PHE A 46 -8.41 -2.12 -1.63
N ARG A 47 -8.20 -3.05 -0.71
CA ARG A 47 -8.66 -4.44 -0.85
C ARG A 47 -9.59 -4.80 0.28
N ALA A 48 -10.49 -5.75 0.03
CA ALA A 48 -11.33 -6.33 1.07
C ALA A 48 -10.51 -7.28 1.98
N GLU A 49 -9.53 -7.96 1.41
CA GLU A 49 -8.67 -8.89 2.11
C GLU A 49 -7.24 -8.88 1.56
N LEU A 50 -6.29 -9.26 2.42
CA LEU A 50 -4.91 -9.52 2.02
C LEU A 50 -4.70 -11.03 1.96
N PRO A 51 -3.86 -11.52 1.02
CA PRO A 51 -3.50 -12.93 0.97
C PRO A 51 -2.80 -13.29 2.29
N LYS A 52 -3.43 -14.20 3.04
CA LYS A 52 -2.93 -14.71 4.31
C LYS A 52 -2.56 -16.18 4.14
N THR A 53 -1.52 -16.61 4.86
CA THR A 53 -1.27 -18.04 5.06
C THR A 53 -2.42 -18.66 5.86
N PRO A 54 -2.57 -20.00 5.85
CA PRO A 54 -3.52 -20.70 6.70
C PRO A 54 -3.35 -20.42 8.21
N VAL A 55 -2.18 -19.91 8.62
CA VAL A 55 -1.88 -19.48 10.01
C VAL A 55 -2.01 -17.95 10.20
N GLY A 56 -2.60 -17.23 9.26
CA GLY A 56 -2.92 -15.81 9.36
C GLY A 56 -1.79 -14.83 9.05
N LYS A 57 -0.59 -15.29 8.63
CA LYS A 57 0.50 -14.38 8.24
C LYS A 57 0.24 -13.76 6.88
N ILE A 58 0.50 -12.48 6.73
CA ILE A 58 0.36 -11.77 5.45
C ILE A 58 1.46 -12.23 4.48
N LEU A 59 1.05 -12.72 3.31
CA LEU A 59 1.94 -13.18 2.25
C LEU A 59 2.42 -11.99 1.40
N ARG A 60 3.51 -11.36 1.84
CA ARG A 60 4.14 -10.25 1.11
C ARG A 60 4.64 -10.64 -0.29
N CYS A 61 5.01 -11.91 -0.48
CA CYS A 61 5.47 -12.41 -1.78
C CYS A 61 4.35 -12.38 -2.83
N ALA A 62 3.16 -12.87 -2.49
CA ALA A 62 1.99 -12.81 -3.37
C ALA A 62 1.55 -11.36 -3.69
N LEU A 63 1.74 -10.43 -2.74
CA LEU A 63 1.46 -9.01 -2.96
C LEU A 63 2.45 -8.33 -3.90
N ARG A 64 3.69 -8.85 -4.02
CA ARG A 64 4.71 -8.30 -4.92
C ARG A 64 4.52 -8.80 -6.35
N ASP A 65 4.03 -10.02 -6.53
CA ASP A 65 3.75 -10.61 -7.86
C ASP A 65 2.57 -9.93 -8.57
N GLN A 66 1.63 -9.38 -7.80
CA GLN A 66 0.45 -8.66 -8.29
C GLN A 66 0.67 -7.15 -8.47
N ALA A 67 1.89 -6.67 -8.28
CA ALA A 67 2.23 -5.24 -8.25
C ALA A 67 2.96 -4.80 -9.52
#